data_AF-A0A2T0S4H2-F1
#
_entry.id   AF-A0A2T0S4H2-F1
#
_cell.length_a   1.000
_cell.length_b   1.000
_cell.length_c   1.000
_cell.angle_alpha   90.00
_cell.angle_beta   90.00
_cell.angle_gamma   90.00
#
_symmetry.space_group_name_H-M   'P 1'
#
loop_
_entity.id
_entity.type
_entity.pdbx_description
1 polymer ?
#
loop_
_entity_poly.entity_id
_entity_poly.type
_entity_poly.pdbx_seq_one_letter_code
_entity_poly.pdbx_strand_id
1 'polypeptide(L)'
;MSTAGAADPPGVLASLGTGLRLIAGWFSVVIGVLNLLAELDSPPEAGYLLFHGVLVAGGALLIGLPGWVRPTGCLAAAGAAVAGMVLAALPASRPACCLTSFAERHGYPFSVVARDAGRAWQVDGARLLADLLFWGYAGLFALMLVVLVRRAGKGGP
;
A
#
# COMPACT_ATOMS: atom_id res chain seq x y z
N MET A 1 42.80 3.65 -25.10
CA MET A 1 41.36 3.91 -24.92
C MET A 1 40.74 2.68 -24.27
N SER A 2 40.44 2.74 -22.97
CA SER A 2 39.74 1.66 -22.26
C SER A 2 38.27 1.77 -22.62
N THR A 3 37.71 0.76 -23.27
CA THR A 3 36.27 0.66 -23.51
C THR A 3 35.59 0.54 -22.16
N ALA A 4 34.96 1.64 -21.74
CA ALA A 4 34.03 1.65 -20.62
C ALA A 4 33.08 0.45 -20.77
N GLY A 5 33.00 -0.38 -19.73
CA GLY A 5 32.21 -1.60 -19.72
C GLY A 5 30.79 -1.31 -20.19
N ALA A 6 30.43 -1.90 -21.32
CA ALA A 6 29.04 -1.97 -21.75
C ALA A 6 28.31 -2.73 -20.65
N ALA A 7 27.56 -2.01 -19.81
CA ALA A 7 26.68 -2.63 -18.86
C ALA A 7 25.70 -3.50 -19.65
N ASP A 8 25.68 -4.80 -19.37
CA ASP A 8 24.74 -5.73 -19.99
C ASP A 8 23.32 -5.15 -19.89
N PRO A 9 22.54 -5.20 -20.98
CA PRO A 9 21.19 -4.68 -20.97
C PRO A 9 20.38 -5.38 -19.87
N PRO A 10 19.57 -4.65 -19.08
CA PRO A 10 18.76 -5.25 -18.04
C PRO A 10 17.87 -6.34 -18.64
N GLY A 11 17.90 -7.54 -18.04
CA GLY A 11 17.10 -8.66 -18.50
C GLY A 11 15.61 -8.31 -18.58
N VAL A 12 14.88 -8.95 -19.50
CA VAL A 12 13.47 -8.64 -19.82
C VAL A 12 12.58 -8.54 -18.58
N LEU A 13 12.77 -9.43 -17.60
CA LEU A 13 12.02 -9.43 -16.34
C LEU A 13 12.30 -8.19 -15.47
N ALA A 14 13.55 -7.72 -15.44
CA ALA A 14 13.91 -6.51 -14.69
C ALA A 14 13.32 -5.26 -15.34
N SER A 15 13.30 -5.21 -16.68
CA SER A 15 12.70 -4.12 -17.46
C SER A 15 11.17 -4.09 -17.32
N LEU A 16 10.50 -5.23 -17.51
CA LEU A 16 9.06 -5.37 -17.28
C LEU A 16 8.69 -4.98 -15.86
N GLY A 17 9.46 -5.50 -14.90
CA GLY A 17 9.23 -5.22 -13.51
C GLY A 17 9.39 -3.75 -13.14
N THR A 18 10.43 -3.09 -13.66
CA THR A 18 10.63 -1.66 -13.48
C THR A 18 9.47 -0.87 -14.09
N GLY A 19 9.00 -1.26 -15.28
CA GLY A 19 7.82 -0.68 -15.92
C GLY A 19 6.56 -0.81 -15.05
N LEU A 20 6.24 -2.02 -14.58
CA LEU A 20 5.07 -2.27 -13.72
C LEU A 20 5.13 -1.46 -12.41
N ARG A 21 6.30 -1.39 -11.78
CA ARG A 21 6.53 -0.58 -10.58
C ARG A 21 6.24 0.90 -10.84
N LEU A 22 6.74 1.45 -11.95
CA LEU A 22 6.53 2.85 -12.32
C LEU A 22 5.07 3.14 -12.65
N ILE A 23 4.41 2.24 -13.39
CA ILE A 23 2.97 2.35 -13.70
C ILE A 23 2.16 2.35 -12.40
N ALA A 24 2.39 1.38 -11.51
CA ALA A 24 1.71 1.30 -10.22
C ALA A 24 1.97 2.53 -9.35
N GLY A 25 3.21 3.02 -9.32
CA GLY A 25 3.60 4.21 -8.58
C GLY A 25 2.88 5.46 -9.07
N TRP A 26 2.91 5.73 -10.38
CA TRP A 26 2.22 6.88 -10.97
C TRP A 26 0.71 6.80 -10.82
N PHE A 27 0.11 5.63 -11.06
CA PHE A 27 -1.32 5.44 -10.88
C PHE A 27 -1.76 5.74 -9.44
N SER A 28 -0.97 5.30 -8.46
CA SER A 28 -1.23 5.54 -7.04
C SER A 28 -1.11 7.02 -6.67
N VAL A 29 -0.08 7.72 -7.16
CA VAL A 29 0.07 9.17 -6.95
C VAL A 29 -1.10 9.93 -7.57
N VAL A 30 -1.43 9.65 -8.84
CA VAL A 30 -2.47 10.38 -9.57
C VAL A 30 -3.83 10.17 -8.90
N ILE A 31 -4.23 8.93 -8.63
CA ILE A 31 -5.51 8.66 -7.96
C ILE A 31 -5.53 9.25 -6.56
N GLY A 32 -4.45 9.06 -5.79
CA GLY A 32 -4.33 9.60 -4.44
C GLY A 32 -4.51 11.10 -4.39
N VAL A 33 -3.81 11.83 -5.26
CA VAL A 33 -3.91 13.30 -5.34
C VAL A 33 -5.28 13.73 -5.83
N LEU A 34 -5.81 13.14 -6.90
CA LEU A 34 -7.12 13.52 -7.44
C LEU A 34 -8.24 13.32 -6.41
N ASN A 35 -8.22 12.22 -5.67
CA ASN A 35 -9.19 11.93 -4.61
C ASN A 35 -9.05 12.89 -3.42
N LEU A 36 -7.82 13.21 -3.01
CA LEU A 36 -7.60 14.23 -1.96
C LEU A 36 -8.08 15.61 -2.39
N LEU A 37 -7.88 15.97 -3.66
CA LEU A 37 -8.36 17.25 -4.21
C LEU A 37 -9.89 17.28 -4.32
N ALA A 38 -10.53 16.16 -4.68
CA ALA A 38 -11.98 16.06 -4.77
C ALA A 38 -12.68 16.27 -3.41
N GLU A 39 -12.01 15.94 -2.32
CA GLU A 39 -12.54 16.08 -0.96
C GLU A 39 -12.17 17.43 -0.30
N LEU A 40 -11.59 18.39 -1.03
CA LEU A 40 -11.25 19.72 -0.47
C LEU A 40 -12.50 20.50 0.00
N ASP A 41 -13.65 20.23 -0.59
CA ASP A 41 -14.90 20.97 -0.36
C ASP A 41 -15.78 20.36 0.76
N SER A 42 -15.36 19.28 1.40
CA SER A 42 -16.11 18.60 2.46
C SER A 42 -15.19 18.07 3.55
N PRO A 43 -15.61 18.02 4.83
CA PRO A 43 -14.78 17.50 5.91
C PRO A 43 -14.51 15.99 5.68
N PRO A 44 -13.29 15.60 5.30
CA PRO A 44 -13.01 14.23 4.90
C PRO A 44 -13.06 13.28 6.09
N GLU A 45 -13.50 12.04 5.89
CA GLU A 45 -13.30 11.00 6.89
C GLU A 45 -11.79 10.73 7.09
N ALA A 46 -11.35 10.61 8.35
CA ALA A 46 -9.93 10.40 8.67
C ALA A 46 -9.33 9.15 7.99
N GLY A 47 -10.11 8.07 7.83
CA GLY A 47 -9.68 6.86 7.13
C GLY A 47 -9.42 7.12 5.63
N TYR A 48 -10.25 7.94 5.01
CA TYR A 48 -10.09 8.36 3.61
C TYR A 48 -8.79 9.15 3.42
N LEU A 49 -8.53 10.14 4.27
CA LEU A 49 -7.29 10.93 4.22
C LEU A 49 -6.05 10.07 4.45
N LEU A 50 -6.11 9.18 5.45
CA LEU A 50 -5.01 8.29 5.79
C LEU A 50 -4.68 7.36 4.61
N PHE A 51 -5.69 6.72 4.03
CA PHE A 51 -5.50 5.82 2.89
C PHE A 51 -4.88 6.55 1.70
N HIS A 52 -5.44 7.67 1.27
CA HIS A 52 -4.93 8.39 0.10
C HIS A 52 -3.55 9.02 0.37
N GLY A 53 -3.28 9.49 1.60
CA GLY A 53 -1.95 9.94 1.99
C GLY A 53 -0.91 8.81 1.89
N VAL A 54 -1.24 7.62 2.38
CA VAL A 54 -0.39 6.42 2.24
C VAL A 54 -0.23 6.02 0.77
N LEU A 55 -1.29 6.11 -0.03
CA LEU A 55 -1.27 5.80 -1.46
C LEU A 55 -0.34 6.74 -2.24
N VAL A 56 -0.40 8.06 -1.97
CA VAL A 56 0.49 9.05 -2.59
C VAL A 56 1.93 8.84 -2.16
N ALA A 57 2.19 8.72 -0.85
CA ALA A 57 3.55 8.51 -0.34
C ALA A 57 4.15 7.18 -0.83
N GLY A 58 3.33 6.13 -0.89
CA GLY A 58 3.72 4.81 -1.35
C GLY A 58 4.00 4.80 -2.84
N GLY A 59 3.16 5.47 -3.64
CA GLY A 59 3.37 5.66 -5.06
C GLY A 59 4.64 6.47 -5.37
N ALA A 60 4.88 7.56 -4.65
CA ALA A 60 6.09 8.35 -4.77
C ALA A 60 7.35 7.54 -4.41
N LEU A 61 7.27 6.71 -3.37
CA LEU A 61 8.34 5.77 -3.02
C LEU A 61 8.57 4.74 -4.13
N LEU A 62 7.50 4.16 -4.68
CA LEU A 62 7.58 3.26 -5.82
C LEU A 62 8.16 3.93 -7.07
N ILE A 63 8.08 5.26 -7.23
CA ILE A 63 8.75 5.97 -8.33
C ILE A 63 10.23 6.19 -8.00
N GLY A 64 10.53 6.66 -6.79
CA GLY A 64 11.88 7.05 -6.36
C GLY A 64 12.88 5.91 -6.14
N LEU A 65 12.41 4.66 -6.04
CA LEU A 65 13.31 3.51 -5.91
C LEU A 65 14.20 3.31 -7.16
N PRO A 66 15.50 3.02 -7.01
CA PRO A 66 16.36 2.69 -8.14
C PRO A 66 16.14 1.22 -8.55
N GLY A 67 15.50 1.01 -9.70
CA GLY A 67 15.37 -0.31 -10.33
C GLY A 67 14.31 -1.25 -9.73
N TRP A 68 14.42 -2.54 -10.07
CA TRP A 68 13.49 -3.58 -9.63
C TRP A 68 13.65 -3.91 -8.14
N VAL A 69 12.52 -4.06 -7.44
CA VAL A 69 12.50 -4.49 -6.03
C VAL A 69 12.94 -5.95 -5.98
N ARG A 70 14.02 -6.25 -5.23
CA ARG A 70 14.50 -7.62 -5.07
C ARG A 70 13.38 -8.50 -4.48
N PRO A 71 13.38 -9.83 -4.74
CA PRO A 71 12.34 -10.75 -4.25
C PRO A 71 12.07 -10.65 -2.74
N THR A 72 13.11 -10.37 -1.96
CA THR A 72 13.04 -10.15 -0.51
C THR A 72 12.20 -8.93 -0.13
N GLY A 73 12.20 -7.88 -0.94
CA GLY A 73 11.34 -6.71 -0.73
C GLY A 73 9.87 -7.00 -1.04
N CYS A 74 9.61 -7.80 -2.07
CA CYS A 74 8.25 -8.27 -2.37
C CYS A 74 7.70 -9.17 -1.26
N LEU A 75 8.52 -10.04 -0.67
CA LEU A 75 8.13 -10.89 0.47
C LEU A 75 7.80 -10.07 1.72
N ALA A 76 8.56 -9.00 1.99
CA ALA A 76 8.27 -8.11 3.12
C ALA A 76 6.95 -7.35 2.93
N ALA A 77 6.67 -6.84 1.72
CA ALA A 77 5.41 -6.20 1.39
C ALA A 77 4.23 -7.19 1.47
N ALA A 78 4.39 -8.41 0.95
CA ALA A 78 3.39 -9.47 1.05
C ALA A 78 3.13 -9.88 2.51
N GLY A 79 4.18 -10.02 3.32
CA GLY A 79 4.07 -10.33 4.75
C GLY A 79 3.34 -9.23 5.51
N ALA A 80 3.61 -7.95 5.21
CA ALA A 80 2.90 -6.83 5.81
C ALA A 80 1.44 -6.75 5.36
N ALA A 81 1.13 -7.06 4.10
CA ALA A 81 -0.25 -7.16 3.63
C ALA A 81 -1.02 -8.26 4.37
N VAL A 82 -0.41 -9.44 4.58
CA VAL A 82 -1.00 -10.54 5.35
C VAL A 82 -1.17 -10.17 6.82
N ALA A 83 -0.15 -9.58 7.45
CA ALA A 83 -0.23 -9.13 8.84
C ALA A 83 -1.29 -8.05 9.02
N GLY A 84 -1.39 -7.13 8.07
CA GLY A 84 -2.45 -6.13 7.99
C GLY A 84 -3.84 -6.74 7.88
N MET A 85 -4.00 -7.84 7.15
CA MET A 85 -5.27 -8.57 7.09
C MET A 85 -5.65 -9.25 8.41
N VAL A 86 -4.68 -9.65 9.22
CA VAL A 86 -4.97 -10.09 10.60
C VAL A 86 -5.48 -8.92 11.43
N LEU A 87 -4.91 -7.72 11.26
CA LEU A 87 -5.40 -6.51 11.92
C LEU A 87 -6.77 -6.06 11.39
N ALA A 88 -7.10 -6.35 10.13
CA ALA A 88 -8.43 -6.14 9.57
C ALA A 88 -9.51 -7.05 10.18
N ALA A 89 -9.14 -8.04 11.00
CA ALA A 89 -10.09 -8.78 11.83
C ALA A 89 -10.51 -8.01 13.10
N LEU A 90 -9.93 -6.84 13.38
CA LEU A 90 -10.32 -6.02 14.52
C LEU A 90 -11.71 -5.39 14.31
N PRO A 91 -12.53 -5.25 15.37
CA PRO A 91 -13.84 -4.62 15.29
C PRO A 91 -13.71 -3.17 14.78
N ALA A 92 -14.47 -2.84 13.74
CA ALA A 92 -14.54 -1.51 13.18
C ALA A 92 -15.70 -0.73 13.83
N SER A 93 -15.37 0.34 14.55
CA SER A 93 -16.38 1.17 15.24
C SER A 93 -17.06 2.19 14.32
N ARG A 94 -16.51 2.46 13.13
CA ARG A 94 -17.06 3.40 12.15
C ARG A 94 -17.62 2.66 10.95
N PRO A 95 -18.95 2.70 10.70
CA PRO A 95 -19.48 2.26 9.42
C PRO A 95 -18.99 3.19 8.34
N ALA A 96 -18.35 2.65 7.31
CA ALA A 96 -18.34 3.32 6.03
C ALA A 96 -19.56 2.83 5.22
N CYS A 97 -20.02 3.64 4.25
CA CYS A 97 -21.23 3.40 3.45
C CYS A 97 -21.33 1.94 2.95
N CYS A 98 -22.54 1.41 2.79
CA CYS A 98 -22.86 0.03 2.35
C CYS A 98 -22.72 -1.09 3.41
N LEU A 99 -22.00 -0.88 4.51
CA LEU A 99 -21.94 -1.83 5.64
C LEU A 99 -22.63 -1.32 6.91
N THR A 100 -23.31 -0.17 6.82
CA THR A 100 -24.00 0.51 7.93
C THR A 100 -25.15 -0.30 8.52
N SER A 101 -25.76 -1.19 7.73
CA SER A 101 -26.89 -2.01 8.15
C SER A 101 -26.50 -3.22 9.01
N PHE A 102 -25.21 -3.59 9.02
CA PHE A 102 -24.76 -4.79 9.71
C PHE A 102 -24.42 -4.54 11.19
N ALA A 103 -24.74 -5.50 12.05
CA ALA A 103 -24.50 -5.41 13.49
C ALA A 103 -23.01 -5.54 13.87
N GLU A 104 -22.27 -6.43 13.20
CA GLU A 104 -20.85 -6.68 13.44
C GLU A 104 -20.02 -6.29 12.21
N ARG A 105 -18.91 -5.59 12.42
CA ARG A 105 -18.06 -5.04 11.36
C ARG A 105 -16.61 -5.13 11.75
N HIS A 106 -15.76 -5.46 10.80
CA HIS A 106 -14.33 -5.64 10.98
C HIS A 106 -13.57 -5.01 9.82
N GLY A 107 -12.41 -4.42 10.13
CA GLY A 107 -11.51 -3.87 9.13
C GLY A 107 -10.75 -2.63 9.62
N TYR A 108 -9.61 -2.38 9.00
CA TYR A 108 -8.83 -1.17 9.23
C TYR A 108 -7.86 -0.91 8.04
N PRO A 109 -7.82 0.31 7.48
CA PRO A 109 -8.53 1.52 7.92
C PRO A 109 -10.01 1.55 7.53
N PHE A 110 -10.46 0.67 6.63
CA PHE A 110 -11.86 0.60 6.22
C PHE A 110 -12.55 -0.66 6.77
N SER A 111 -13.84 -0.59 7.05
CA SER A 111 -14.63 -1.80 7.33
C SER A 111 -14.78 -2.62 6.05
N VAL A 112 -14.24 -3.84 6.04
CA VAL A 112 -14.19 -4.72 4.86
C VAL A 112 -15.17 -5.89 4.98
N VAL A 113 -15.36 -6.36 6.20
CA VAL A 113 -16.11 -7.59 6.49
C VAL A 113 -17.19 -7.27 7.52
N ALA A 114 -18.42 -7.67 7.24
CA ALA A 114 -19.54 -7.42 8.14
C ALA A 114 -20.56 -8.56 8.14
N ARG A 115 -21.32 -8.69 9.23
CA ARG A 115 -22.43 -9.64 9.33
C ARG A 115 -23.51 -9.18 10.28
N ASP A 116 -24.69 -9.79 10.12
CA ASP A 116 -25.74 -9.80 11.13
C ASP A 116 -25.69 -11.11 11.92
N ALA A 117 -26.26 -11.11 13.13
CA ALA A 117 -26.41 -12.30 13.93
C ALA A 117 -27.15 -13.40 13.13
N GLY A 118 -26.50 -14.55 12.98
CA GLY A 118 -27.05 -15.70 12.24
C GLY A 118 -27.01 -15.60 10.72
N ARG A 119 -26.38 -14.56 10.13
CA ARG A 119 -26.18 -14.44 8.68
C ARG A 119 -24.72 -14.72 8.27
N ALA A 120 -24.54 -15.03 6.99
CA ALA A 120 -23.22 -15.20 6.40
C ALA A 120 -22.43 -13.89 6.39
N TRP A 121 -21.10 -14.00 6.44
CA TRP A 121 -20.18 -12.87 6.29
C TRP A 121 -20.29 -12.27 4.89
N GLN A 122 -20.44 -10.94 4.84
CA GLN A 122 -20.38 -10.15 3.63
C GLN A 122 -19.02 -9.46 3.55
N VAL A 123 -18.44 -9.47 2.35
CA VAL A 123 -17.12 -8.88 2.08
C VAL A 123 -17.28 -7.81 1.00
N ASP A 124 -16.87 -6.59 1.33
CA ASP A 124 -16.76 -5.50 0.35
C ASP A 124 -15.42 -5.63 -0.39
N GLY A 125 -15.48 -6.12 -1.64
CA GLY A 125 -14.28 -6.35 -2.45
C GLY A 125 -13.49 -5.08 -2.77
N ALA A 126 -14.16 -3.94 -2.93
CA ALA A 126 -13.48 -2.67 -3.23
C ALA A 126 -12.68 -2.20 -2.02
N ARG A 127 -13.24 -2.33 -0.82
CA ARG A 127 -12.54 -2.00 0.43
C ARG A 127 -11.48 -3.02 0.80
N LEU A 128 -11.68 -4.29 0.47
CA LEU A 128 -10.65 -5.31 0.63
C LEU A 128 -9.42 -4.97 -0.19
N LEU A 129 -9.61 -4.54 -1.44
CA LEU A 129 -8.52 -4.09 -2.29
C LEU A 129 -7.84 -2.84 -1.73
N ALA A 130 -8.62 -1.87 -1.22
CA ALA A 130 -8.07 -0.67 -0.59
C ALA A 130 -7.22 -1.02 0.65
N ASP A 131 -7.70 -1.91 1.53
CA ASP A 131 -6.95 -2.39 2.69
C ASP A 131 -5.68 -3.16 2.25
N LEU A 132 -5.75 -4.01 1.23
CA LEU A 132 -4.56 -4.70 0.69
C LEU A 132 -3.50 -3.70 0.21
N LEU A 133 -3.92 -2.68 -0.55
CA LEU A 133 -3.02 -1.63 -1.03
C LEU A 133 -2.42 -0.85 0.15
N PHE A 134 -3.26 -0.45 1.10
CA PHE A 134 -2.83 0.26 2.30
C PHE A 134 -1.75 -0.50 3.06
N TRP A 135 -2.00 -1.77 3.39
CA TRP A 135 -1.06 -2.60 4.15
C TRP A 135 0.17 -2.99 3.33
N GLY A 136 0.03 -3.15 2.02
CA GLY A 136 1.15 -3.31 1.10
C GLY A 136 2.11 -2.12 1.13
N TYR A 137 1.58 -0.89 1.08
CA TYR A 137 2.39 0.34 1.20
C TYR A 137 2.96 0.54 2.59
N ALA A 138 2.21 0.25 3.65
CA ALA A 138 2.71 0.28 5.02
C ALA A 138 3.92 -0.68 5.20
N GLY A 139 3.83 -1.88 4.62
CA GLY A 139 4.95 -2.82 4.56
C GLY A 139 6.17 -2.29 3.82
N LEU A 140 5.94 -1.62 2.69
CA LEU A 140 7.00 -0.98 1.92
C LEU A 140 7.70 0.12 2.73
N PHE A 141 6.95 0.94 3.48
CA PHE A 141 7.52 1.95 4.37
C PHE A 141 8.33 1.33 5.49
N ALA A 142 7.81 0.29 6.15
CA ALA A 142 8.52 -0.42 7.21
C ALA A 142 9.84 -1.00 6.70
N LEU A 143 9.84 -1.62 5.52
CA LEU A 143 11.05 -2.13 4.89
C LEU A 143 12.06 -1.00 4.59
N MET A 144 11.58 0.12 4.03
CA MET A 144 12.43 1.26 3.74
C MET A 144 13.07 1.82 5.01
N LEU A 145 12.28 1.97 6.09
CA LEU A 145 12.79 2.42 7.38
C LEU A 145 13.87 1.47 7.91
N VAL A 146 13.65 0.15 7.87
CA VAL A 146 14.65 -0.84 8.27
C VAL A 146 15.94 -0.71 7.43
N VAL A 147 15.83 -0.49 6.13
CA VAL A 147 16.99 -0.29 5.25
C VAL A 147 17.74 0.99 5.62
N LEU A 148 17.03 2.10 5.87
CA LEU A 148 17.63 3.37 6.27
C LEU A 148 18.33 3.26 7.63
N VAL A 149 17.70 2.65 8.63
CA VAL A 149 18.29 2.41 9.96
C VAL A 149 19.54 1.54 9.86
N ARG A 150 19.50 0.46 9.07
CA ARG A 150 20.68 -0.41 8.85
C ARG A 150 21.82 0.32 8.13
N ARG A 151 21.52 1.24 7.22
CA ARG A 151 22.53 2.05 6.55
C ARG A 151 23.15 3.07 7.50
N ALA A 152 22.34 3.77 8.29
CA ALA A 152 22.82 4.71 9.29
C ALA A 152 23.74 4.02 10.34
N GLY A 153 23.38 2.82 10.79
CA GLY A 153 24.20 2.05 11.74
C GLY A 153 25.50 1.50 11.16
N LYS A 154 25.63 1.37 9.83
CA LYS A 154 26.87 0.96 9.16
C LYS A 154 27.76 2.14 8.74
N GLY A 155 27.21 3.35 8.73
CA GLY A 155 27.91 4.59 8.41
C GLY A 155 28.20 5.46 9.64
N GLY A 156 28.16 4.90 10.85
CA GLY A 156 28.69 5.56 12.04
C GLY A 156 30.22 5.70 11.93
N PRO A 157 30.80 6.78 12.48
CA PRO A 157 32.23 7.11 12.36
C PRO A 157 33.16 5.98 12.83
#